data_AF-A0A973PH58-F1
#
_entry.id   AF-A0A973PH58-F1
#
_cell.length_a   1.000
_cell.length_b   1.000
_cell.length_c   1.000
_cell.angle_alpha   90.00
_cell.angle_beta   90.00
_cell.angle_gamma   90.00
#
_symmetry.space_group_name_H-M   'P 1'
#
loop_
_entity.id
_entity.type
_entity.pdbx_description
1 polymer ?
#
loop_
_entity_poly.entity_id
_entity_poly.type
_entity_poly.pdbx_seq_one_letter_code
_entity_poly.pdbx_strand_id
1 'polypeptide(L)'
;RSLLKPLIAAWPGFGPLRDGQVYLAPLALLVAVGLANVLRSGAMAALGVAAPVLVLPTFMLGAFGRLEAVPYPREWLAVQQIVNSDPAPGALLSLPWGAHRAFAWNGGRVILDPATKLFERRVIWDDTLRVGLRSGGVLLVRGEDPLNRRASALLATPERLGARYVLVAADENGFPYRPPGWTVVYAGKDLRLLRR
;
A
#
# COMPACT_ATOMS: atom_id res chain seq x y z
N ARG A 1 8.13 21.91 11.38
CA ARG A 1 8.81 20.59 11.51
C ARG A 1 10.04 20.61 12.45
N SER A 2 10.81 21.71 12.54
CA SER A 2 11.99 21.80 13.44
C SER A 2 11.66 21.68 14.93
N LEU A 3 10.55 22.29 15.38
CA LEU A 3 10.10 22.26 16.78
C LEU A 3 9.47 20.92 17.21
N LEU A 4 8.93 20.14 16.27
CA LEU A 4 8.26 18.88 16.58
C LEU A 4 9.25 17.73 16.87
N LYS A 5 10.40 17.76 16.21
CA LYS A 5 11.47 16.77 16.39
C LYS A 5 11.97 16.67 17.84
N PRO A 6 12.34 17.76 18.54
CA PRO A 6 12.79 17.67 19.92
C PRO A 6 11.67 17.22 20.88
N LEU A 7 10.42 17.61 20.64
CA LEU A 7 9.28 17.15 21.44
C LEU A 7 9.10 15.62 21.35
N ILE A 8 9.09 15.07 20.13
CA ILE A 8 8.98 13.62 19.92
C ILE A 8 10.18 12.88 20.53
N ALA A 9 11.38 13.47 20.46
CA ALA A 9 12.58 12.88 21.07
C ALA A 9 12.49 12.86 22.61
N ALA A 10 11.86 13.88 23.22
CA ALA A 10 11.65 13.93 24.66
C ALA A 10 10.55 12.95 25.12
N TRP A 11 9.45 12.83 24.36
CA TRP A 11 8.40 11.86 24.63
C TRP A 11 7.74 11.36 23.34
N PRO A 12 7.73 10.03 23.08
CA PRO A 12 7.09 9.45 21.90
C PRO A 12 5.59 9.78 21.77
N GLY A 13 4.92 10.15 22.87
CA GLY A 13 3.51 10.58 22.89
C GLY A 13 3.21 11.84 22.08
N PHE A 14 4.22 12.64 21.72
CA PHE A 14 4.06 13.74 20.76
C PHE A 14 4.07 13.29 19.29
N GLY A 15 4.28 11.99 19.04
CA GLY A 15 4.25 11.38 17.71
C GLY A 15 3.01 11.72 16.89
N PRO A 16 1.78 11.65 17.42
CA PRO A 16 0.56 11.98 16.68
C PRO A 16 0.50 13.42 16.16
N LEU A 17 1.16 14.39 16.81
CA LEU A 17 1.22 15.77 16.32
C LEU A 17 1.91 15.89 14.95
N ARG A 18 2.70 14.88 14.56
CA ARG A 18 3.34 14.84 13.23
C ARG A 18 2.36 14.47 12.13
N ASP A 19 1.26 13.84 12.51
CA ASP A 19 0.29 13.24 11.60
C ASP A 19 -1.01 14.05 11.62
N GLY A 20 -1.11 14.96 10.65
CA GLY A 20 -2.29 15.81 10.50
C GLY A 20 -3.60 15.02 10.36
N GLN A 21 -3.54 13.77 9.89
CA GLN A 21 -4.74 12.95 9.66
C GLN A 21 -5.43 12.56 10.97
N VAL A 22 -4.68 12.46 12.08
CA VAL A 22 -5.26 12.16 13.40
C VAL A 22 -6.26 13.24 13.85
N TYR A 23 -6.09 14.47 13.36
CA TYR A 23 -6.98 15.60 13.66
C TYR A 23 -8.17 15.73 12.71
N LEU A 24 -8.25 14.90 11.67
CA LEU A 24 -9.26 15.02 10.63
C LEU A 24 -10.65 14.66 11.16
N ALA A 25 -10.77 13.60 11.96
CA ALA A 25 -12.03 13.20 12.58
C ALA A 25 -12.61 14.25 13.54
N PRO A 26 -11.86 14.79 14.54
CA PRO A 26 -12.39 15.84 15.41
C PRO A 26 -12.69 17.14 14.65
N LEU A 27 -11.86 17.50 13.65
CA LEU A 27 -12.15 18.65 12.79
C LEU A 27 -13.45 18.46 12.00
N ALA A 28 -13.64 17.28 11.39
CA ALA A 28 -14.86 16.96 10.65
C ALA A 28 -16.10 17.03 11.54
N LEU A 29 -16.02 16.55 12.78
CA LEU A 29 -17.10 16.67 13.76
C LEU A 29 -17.40 18.14 14.08
N LEU A 30 -16.38 18.95 14.33
CA LEU A 30 -16.54 20.37 14.61
C LEU A 30 -17.16 21.12 13.43
N VAL A 31 -16.72 20.82 12.20
CA VAL A 31 -17.30 21.36 10.96
C VAL A 31 -18.75 20.91 10.80
N ALA A 32 -19.08 19.64 11.04
CA ALA A 32 -20.44 19.13 10.94
C ALA A 32 -21.38 19.80 11.94
N VAL A 33 -20.96 19.97 13.20
CA VAL A 33 -21.71 20.68 14.23
C VAL A 33 -21.87 22.16 13.87
N GLY A 34 -20.80 22.82 13.42
CA GLY A 34 -20.85 24.21 12.97
C GLY A 34 -21.81 24.40 11.81
N LEU A 35 -21.74 23.55 10.80
CA LEU A 35 -22.63 23.55 9.64
C LEU A 35 -24.08 23.32 10.04
N ALA A 36 -24.36 22.36 10.93
CA ALA A 36 -25.71 22.11 11.44
C ALA A 36 -26.29 23.34 12.14
N ASN A 37 -25.49 24.08 12.92
CA ASN A 37 -25.92 25.31 13.56
C ASN A 37 -26.17 26.44 12.55
N VAL A 38 -25.31 26.60 11.54
CA VAL A 38 -25.46 27.59 10.46
C VAL A 38 -26.70 27.33 9.60
N LEU A 39 -26.99 26.07 9.28
CA LEU A 39 -28.19 25.68 8.55
C LEU A 39 -29.48 25.94 9.35
N ARG A 40 -29.42 25.76 10.67
CA ARG A 40 -30.55 26.05 11.57
C ARG A 40 -30.81 27.54 11.76
N SER A 41 -29.82 28.41 11.54
CA SER A 41 -29.97 29.87 11.66
C SER A 41 -30.44 30.56 10.37
N GLY A 42 -30.77 29.80 9.32
CA GLY A 42 -31.26 30.34 8.04
C GLY A 42 -30.18 30.89 7.12
N ALA A 43 -28.90 30.76 7.49
CA ALA A 43 -27.78 31.11 6.62
C ALA A 43 -27.65 30.11 5.46
N MET A 44 -27.29 30.63 4.29
CA MET A 44 -27.35 29.90 3.01
C MET A 44 -26.59 28.57 3.05
N ALA A 45 -27.32 27.46 2.99
CA ALA A 45 -26.78 26.11 2.87
C ALA A 45 -25.72 25.96 1.77
N ALA A 46 -25.84 26.76 0.70
CA ALA A 46 -24.88 26.86 -0.38
C ALA A 46 -23.45 27.19 0.10
N LEU A 47 -23.29 28.05 1.11
CA LEU A 47 -21.97 28.43 1.65
C LEU A 47 -21.33 27.28 2.42
N GLY A 48 -22.15 26.48 3.12
CA GLY A 48 -21.72 25.28 3.81
C GLY A 48 -21.26 24.16 2.87
N VAL A 49 -21.93 24.01 1.73
CA VAL A 49 -21.54 23.07 0.66
C VAL A 49 -20.30 23.56 -0.09
N ALA A 50 -20.18 24.87 -0.32
CA ALA A 50 -19.04 25.46 -1.02
C ALA A 50 -17.77 25.58 -0.17
N ALA A 51 -17.89 25.69 1.16
CA ALA A 51 -16.77 25.92 2.05
C ALA A 51 -15.62 24.90 1.90
N PRO A 52 -15.84 23.57 1.87
CA PRO A 52 -14.75 22.60 1.69
C PRO A 52 -14.00 22.79 0.37
N VAL A 53 -14.69 23.16 -0.71
CA VAL A 53 -14.09 23.42 -2.03
C VAL A 53 -13.26 24.70 -2.01
N LEU A 54 -13.76 25.75 -1.34
CA LEU A 54 -13.11 27.05 -1.23
C LEU A 54 -11.89 27.05 -0.30
N VAL A 55 -11.88 26.21 0.75
CA VAL A 55 -10.76 26.11 1.72
C VAL A 55 -9.71 25.08 1.32
N LEU A 56 -10.00 24.20 0.35
CA LEU A 56 -9.04 23.22 -0.19
C LEU A 56 -8.83 23.39 -1.71
N PRO A 57 -8.62 24.62 -2.24
CA PRO A 57 -8.50 24.85 -3.68
C PRO A 57 -7.28 24.12 -4.26
N THR A 58 -6.22 23.99 -3.45
CA THR A 58 -5.02 23.24 -3.79
C THR A 58 -5.36 21.77 -4.08
N PHE A 59 -6.18 21.11 -3.26
CA PHE A 59 -6.57 19.72 -3.50
C PHE A 59 -7.52 19.57 -4.69
N MET A 60 -8.44 20.52 -4.89
CA MET A 60 -9.30 20.54 -6.08
C MET A 60 -8.48 20.57 -7.38
N LEU A 61 -7.35 21.26 -7.36
CA LEU A 61 -6.42 21.35 -8.49
C LEU A 61 -5.34 20.26 -8.48
N GLY A 62 -5.57 19.12 -7.81
CA GLY A 62 -4.61 18.01 -7.75
C GLY A 62 -3.30 18.39 -7.07
N ALA A 63 -3.36 19.24 -6.05
CA ALA A 63 -2.22 19.90 -5.43
C ALA A 63 -1.32 20.65 -6.44
N PHE A 64 -1.94 21.34 -7.41
CA PHE A 64 -1.28 21.98 -8.55
C PHE A 64 -0.46 21.00 -9.40
N GLY A 65 -1.07 19.85 -9.72
CA GLY A 65 -0.43 18.78 -10.51
C GLY A 65 0.57 17.91 -9.74
N ARG A 66 0.66 18.04 -8.42
CA ARG A 66 1.52 17.17 -7.57
C ARG A 66 0.88 15.83 -7.25
N LEU A 67 -0.43 15.71 -7.37
CA LEU A 67 -1.17 14.47 -7.19
C LEU A 67 -1.67 14.02 -8.57
N GLU A 68 -0.99 13.04 -9.14
CA GLU A 68 -1.36 12.40 -10.39
C GLU A 68 -1.64 10.92 -10.14
N ALA A 69 -2.74 10.41 -10.71
CA ALA A 69 -3.01 8.98 -10.70
C ALA A 69 -2.03 8.30 -11.65
N VAL A 70 -1.21 7.38 -11.13
CA VAL A 70 -0.30 6.60 -11.96
C VAL A 70 -1.04 5.36 -12.46
N PRO A 71 -1.28 5.21 -13.77
CA PRO A 71 -1.93 4.03 -14.30
C PRO A 71 -0.99 2.84 -14.18
N TYR A 72 -1.46 1.76 -13.54
CA TYR A 72 -0.74 0.49 -13.57
C TYR A 72 -0.71 -0.07 -15.00
N PRO A 73 0.38 -0.78 -15.38
CA PRO A 73 0.40 -1.54 -16.62
C PRO A 73 -0.81 -2.47 -16.72
N ARG A 74 -1.39 -2.61 -17.93
CA ARG A 74 -2.60 -3.43 -18.17
C ARG A 74 -2.46 -4.88 -17.69
N GLU A 75 -1.23 -5.40 -17.67
CA GLU A 75 -0.92 -6.73 -17.17
C GLU A 75 -1.28 -6.94 -15.70
N TRP A 76 -1.23 -5.90 -14.85
CA TRP A 76 -1.68 -6.01 -13.45
C TRP A 76 -3.17 -6.31 -13.36
N LEU A 77 -4.00 -5.65 -14.17
CA LEU A 77 -5.43 -5.90 -14.23
C LEU A 77 -5.74 -7.27 -14.85
N ALA A 78 -5.00 -7.69 -15.87
CA ALA A 78 -5.16 -9.02 -16.46
C ALA A 78 -4.84 -10.14 -15.45
N VAL A 79 -3.74 -10.00 -14.70
CA VAL A 79 -3.36 -10.95 -13.64
C VAL A 79 -4.38 -10.93 -12.50
N GLN A 80 -4.85 -9.75 -12.09
CA GLN A 80 -5.92 -9.60 -11.10
C GLN A 80 -7.18 -10.37 -11.52
N GLN A 81 -7.63 -10.21 -12.77
CA GLN A 81 -8.79 -10.91 -13.29
C GLN A 81 -8.61 -12.44 -13.26
N ILE A 82 -7.45 -12.95 -13.67
CA ILE A 82 -7.14 -14.40 -13.61
C ILE A 82 -7.23 -14.91 -12.17
N VAL A 83 -6.61 -14.19 -11.23
CA VAL A 83 -6.52 -14.62 -9.82
C VAL A 83 -7.87 -14.46 -9.11
N ASN A 84 -8.62 -13.38 -9.33
CA ASN A 84 -9.88 -13.14 -8.63
C ASN A 84 -11.03 -13.99 -9.21
N SER A 85 -10.98 -14.35 -10.49
CA SER A 85 -12.02 -15.20 -11.10
C SER A 85 -11.90 -16.68 -10.73
N ASP A 86 -10.80 -17.11 -10.10
CA ASP A 86 -10.60 -18.49 -9.70
C ASP A 86 -11.21 -18.78 -8.32
N PRO A 87 -12.33 -19.55 -8.24
CA PRO A 87 -13.04 -19.79 -7.00
C PRO A 87 -12.31 -20.75 -6.04
N ALA A 88 -11.27 -21.44 -6.52
CA ALA A 88 -10.57 -22.42 -5.70
C ALA A 88 -9.72 -21.74 -4.60
N PRO A 89 -9.68 -22.36 -3.39
CA PRO A 89 -9.00 -21.80 -2.24
C PRO A 89 -7.48 -21.77 -2.41
N GLY A 90 -6.81 -21.01 -1.55
CA GLY A 90 -5.35 -20.88 -1.50
C GLY A 90 -4.89 -19.46 -1.79
N ALA A 91 -3.76 -19.07 -1.25
CA ALA A 91 -3.27 -17.69 -1.26
C ALA A 91 -2.47 -17.34 -2.53
N LEU A 92 -2.19 -16.05 -2.72
CA LEU A 92 -1.24 -15.53 -3.71
C LEU A 92 0.07 -15.19 -3.00
N LEU A 93 1.18 -15.82 -3.39
CA LEU A 93 2.52 -15.44 -2.93
C LEU A 93 3.09 -14.36 -3.86
N SER A 94 3.51 -13.21 -3.31
CA SER A 94 4.17 -12.14 -4.08
C SER A 94 5.69 -12.22 -3.96
N LEU A 95 6.39 -12.13 -5.11
CA LEU A 95 7.85 -12.22 -5.22
C LEU A 95 8.43 -11.14 -6.17
N PRO A 96 9.72 -10.73 -5.98
CA PRO A 96 10.63 -11.13 -4.91
C PRO A 96 10.19 -10.69 -3.50
N TRP A 97 10.80 -11.32 -2.50
CA TRP A 97 10.45 -11.13 -1.10
C TRP A 97 10.83 -9.74 -0.60
N GLY A 98 9.85 -8.86 -0.42
CA GLY A 98 10.06 -7.52 0.12
C GLY A 98 8.77 -6.70 0.20
N ALA A 99 8.66 -5.89 1.26
CA ALA A 99 7.48 -5.05 1.52
C ALA A 99 7.25 -3.97 0.46
N HIS A 100 8.35 -3.41 -0.03
CA HIS A 100 8.33 -2.30 -0.96
C HIS A 100 9.04 -2.68 -2.25
N ARG A 101 8.51 -2.19 -3.36
CA ARG A 101 8.93 -2.52 -4.72
C ARG A 101 9.25 -1.24 -5.47
N ALA A 102 10.28 -1.30 -6.28
CA ALA A 102 10.62 -0.28 -7.27
C ALA A 102 10.48 -0.92 -8.64
N PHE A 103 9.60 -0.36 -9.48
CA PHE A 103 9.32 -0.93 -10.80
C PHE A 103 9.82 0.00 -11.90
N ALA A 104 10.27 -0.56 -13.02
CA ALA A 104 10.71 0.27 -14.15
C ALA A 104 9.60 1.20 -14.67
N TRP A 105 8.35 0.71 -14.75
CA TRP A 105 7.20 1.48 -15.23
C TRP A 105 6.85 2.69 -14.36
N ASN A 106 7.25 2.72 -13.08
CA ASN A 106 7.03 3.86 -12.19
C ASN A 106 8.28 4.74 -12.03
N GLY A 107 9.29 4.56 -12.90
CA GLY A 107 10.56 5.29 -12.82
C GLY A 107 11.39 4.92 -11.59
N GLY A 108 11.27 3.68 -11.08
CA GLY A 108 12.03 3.19 -9.93
C GLY A 108 11.58 3.78 -8.58
N ARG A 109 10.40 4.40 -8.52
CA ARG A 109 9.85 4.91 -7.26
C ARG A 109 9.47 3.75 -6.34
N VAL A 110 9.94 3.82 -5.11
CA VAL A 110 9.60 2.83 -4.08
C VAL A 110 8.15 3.00 -3.65
N ILE A 111 7.36 1.95 -3.87
CA ILE A 111 5.96 1.86 -3.47
C ILE A 111 5.75 0.60 -2.63
N LEU A 112 4.67 0.55 -1.84
CA LEU A 112 4.22 -0.71 -1.25
C LEU A 112 3.93 -1.71 -2.37
N ASP A 113 4.21 -3.01 -2.15
CA ASP A 113 3.88 -4.04 -3.12
C ASP A 113 2.39 -3.94 -3.55
N PRO A 114 2.09 -3.64 -4.83
CA PRO A 114 0.72 -3.46 -5.30
C PRO A 114 -0.16 -4.68 -5.08
N ALA A 115 0.41 -5.88 -5.02
CA ALA A 115 -0.34 -7.11 -4.79
C ALA A 115 -1.15 -7.04 -3.49
N THR A 116 -0.64 -6.38 -2.46
CA THR A 116 -1.28 -6.27 -1.14
C THR A 116 -2.64 -5.56 -1.16
N LYS A 117 -2.91 -4.74 -2.18
CA LYS A 117 -4.15 -3.95 -2.31
C LYS A 117 -4.96 -4.30 -3.55
N LEU A 118 -4.35 -4.96 -4.53
CA LEU A 118 -5.00 -5.20 -5.82
C LEU A 118 -5.83 -6.51 -5.84
N PHE A 119 -5.45 -7.53 -5.07
CA PHE A 119 -6.10 -8.85 -5.16
C PHE A 119 -7.13 -9.06 -4.04
N GLU A 120 -8.22 -9.76 -4.35
CA GLU A 120 -9.27 -10.09 -3.38
C GLU A 120 -8.87 -11.24 -2.45
N ARG A 121 -8.08 -12.19 -2.96
CA ARG A 121 -7.60 -13.30 -2.12
C ARG A 121 -6.46 -12.86 -1.22
N ARG A 122 -6.25 -13.59 -0.12
CA ARG A 122 -5.12 -13.39 0.78
C ARG A 122 -3.79 -13.39 0.01
N VAL A 123 -3.03 -12.31 0.17
CA VAL A 123 -1.67 -12.19 -0.36
C VAL A 123 -0.66 -12.47 0.75
N ILE A 124 0.28 -13.36 0.45
CA ILE A 124 1.46 -13.65 1.27
C ILE A 124 2.60 -12.82 0.70
N TRP A 125 3.11 -11.89 1.49
CA TRP A 125 4.12 -10.92 1.11
C TRP A 125 4.95 -10.58 2.35
N ASP A 126 6.15 -10.04 2.14
CA ASP A 126 7.00 -9.63 3.25
C ASP A 126 6.51 -8.31 3.85
N ASP A 127 5.96 -8.34 5.07
CA ASP A 127 5.56 -7.13 5.80
C ASP A 127 6.68 -6.54 6.68
N THR A 128 7.93 -7.01 6.53
CA THR A 128 9.06 -6.54 7.35
C THR A 128 9.39 -5.08 7.05
N LEU A 129 9.30 -4.24 8.08
CA LEU A 129 9.69 -2.84 7.99
C LEU A 129 11.20 -2.69 8.20
N ARG A 130 11.86 -2.03 7.25
CA ARG A 130 13.28 -1.68 7.32
C ARG A 130 13.42 -0.25 7.82
N VAL A 131 14.04 -0.07 8.99
CA VAL A 131 14.26 1.26 9.59
C VAL A 131 15.75 1.56 9.61
N GLY A 132 16.16 2.60 8.90
CA GLY A 132 17.53 3.11 8.97
C GLY A 132 17.82 3.70 10.35
N LEU A 133 18.88 3.22 11.00
CA LEU A 133 19.35 3.71 12.28
C LEU A 133 20.37 4.84 12.07
N ARG A 134 20.38 5.82 12.98
CA ARG A 134 21.37 6.92 12.95
C ARG A 134 22.81 6.43 13.07
N SER A 135 23.02 5.27 13.68
CA SER A 135 24.32 4.60 13.80
C SER A 135 24.80 3.94 12.50
N GLY A 136 24.04 4.03 11.39
CA GLY A 136 24.39 3.42 10.11
C GLY A 136 23.88 1.98 9.93
N GLY A 137 23.20 1.40 10.91
CA GLY A 137 22.57 0.08 10.82
C GLY A 137 21.15 0.12 10.24
N VAL A 138 20.58 -1.05 9.98
CA VAL A 138 19.16 -1.21 9.64
C VAL A 138 18.50 -2.08 10.69
N LEU A 139 17.47 -1.55 11.34
CA LEU A 139 16.58 -2.33 12.20
C LEU A 139 15.50 -2.97 11.34
N LEU A 140 15.39 -4.30 11.42
CA LEU A 140 14.31 -5.06 10.80
C LEU A 140 13.22 -5.27 11.84
N VAL A 141 12.10 -4.55 11.67
CA VAL A 141 10.90 -4.77 12.48
C VAL A 141 10.05 -5.77 11.72
N ARG A 142 10.04 -7.02 12.20
CA ARG A 142 9.20 -8.08 11.65
C ARG A 142 7.74 -7.67 11.79
N GLY A 143 6.93 -7.91 10.78
CA GLY A 143 5.50 -7.71 10.93
C GLY A 143 4.85 -8.82 11.74
N GLU A 144 3.55 -8.62 11.95
CA GLU A 144 2.79 -9.32 12.97
C GLU A 144 2.17 -10.62 12.45
N ASP A 145 2.10 -10.82 11.12
CA ASP A 145 1.51 -12.02 10.53
C ASP A 145 2.36 -13.27 10.84
N PRO A 146 1.82 -14.27 11.58
CA PRO A 146 2.51 -15.52 11.85
C PRO A 146 2.91 -16.29 10.59
N LEU A 147 2.12 -16.19 9.51
CA LEU A 147 2.43 -16.82 8.23
C LEU A 147 3.64 -16.15 7.59
N ASN A 148 3.72 -14.81 7.66
CA ASN A 148 4.85 -14.08 7.10
C ASN A 148 6.19 -14.48 7.77
N ARG A 149 6.16 -14.66 9.10
CA ARG A 149 7.35 -15.11 9.86
C ARG A 149 7.94 -16.44 9.36
N ARG A 150 7.11 -17.35 8.84
CA ARG A 150 7.55 -18.64 8.31
C ARG A 150 7.77 -18.63 6.80
N ALA A 151 7.15 -17.68 6.09
CA ALA A 151 7.14 -17.62 4.63
C ALA A 151 8.53 -17.46 4.04
N SER A 152 9.39 -16.62 4.63
CA SER A 152 10.77 -16.43 4.17
C SER A 152 11.58 -17.74 4.07
N ALA A 153 11.36 -18.69 4.98
CA ALA A 153 12.04 -19.99 4.97
C ALA A 153 11.42 -21.00 3.99
N LEU A 154 10.20 -20.75 3.51
CA LEU A 154 9.41 -21.68 2.71
C LEU A 154 9.17 -21.18 1.28
N LEU A 155 9.85 -20.10 0.85
CA LEU A 155 9.67 -19.53 -0.49
C LEU A 155 9.97 -20.52 -1.62
N ALA A 156 10.83 -21.53 -1.39
CA ALA A 156 11.09 -22.59 -2.37
C ALA A 156 9.98 -23.65 -2.47
N THR A 157 9.05 -23.66 -1.50
CA THR A 157 7.95 -24.64 -1.35
C THR A 157 6.62 -23.90 -1.10
N PRO A 158 6.16 -23.08 -2.05
CA PRO A 158 4.99 -22.22 -1.90
C PRO A 158 3.71 -22.98 -1.53
N GLU A 159 3.59 -24.25 -1.91
CA GLU A 159 2.50 -25.13 -1.51
C GLU A 159 2.39 -25.33 0.01
N ARG A 160 3.52 -25.31 0.73
CA ARG A 160 3.54 -25.41 2.21
C ARG A 160 3.04 -24.14 2.88
N LEU A 161 3.00 -23.03 2.14
CA LEU A 161 2.39 -21.78 2.55
C LEU A 161 0.90 -21.69 2.21
N GLY A 162 0.34 -22.76 1.61
CA GLY A 162 -1.03 -22.75 1.09
C GLY A 162 -1.19 -21.81 -0.11
N ALA A 163 -0.10 -21.50 -0.82
CA ALA A 163 -0.18 -20.70 -2.03
C ALA A 163 -0.74 -21.56 -3.17
N ARG A 164 -1.68 -20.97 -3.92
CA ARG A 164 -2.21 -21.50 -5.18
C ARG A 164 -1.61 -20.77 -6.38
N TYR A 165 -1.24 -19.52 -6.16
CA TYR A 165 -0.62 -18.65 -7.15
C TYR A 165 0.70 -18.12 -6.63
N VAL A 166 1.68 -17.97 -7.52
CA VAL A 166 2.87 -17.16 -7.28
C VAL A 166 2.94 -16.05 -8.30
N LEU A 167 2.89 -14.81 -7.83
CA LEU A 167 3.14 -13.62 -8.62
C LEU A 167 4.62 -13.27 -8.54
N VAL A 168 5.31 -13.33 -9.66
CA VAL A 168 6.70 -12.91 -9.79
C VAL A 168 6.73 -11.64 -10.59
N ALA A 169 6.92 -10.52 -9.92
CA ALA A 169 7.18 -9.26 -10.61
C ALA A 169 8.65 -9.17 -11.02
N ALA A 170 8.90 -8.61 -12.20
CA ALA A 170 10.23 -8.34 -12.71
C ALA A 170 10.92 -7.29 -11.81
N ASP A 171 12.18 -7.55 -11.50
CA ASP A 171 13.13 -6.61 -10.92
C ASP A 171 14.26 -6.36 -11.93
N GLU A 172 15.13 -5.41 -11.64
CA GLU A 172 16.26 -5.03 -12.53
C GLU A 172 17.18 -6.20 -12.88
N ASN A 173 17.24 -7.21 -12.00
CA ASN A 173 18.12 -8.37 -12.17
C ASN A 173 17.42 -9.58 -12.80
N GLY A 174 16.10 -9.52 -12.99
CA GLY A 174 15.27 -10.67 -13.28
C GLY A 174 15.24 -11.66 -12.11
N PHE A 175 14.06 -12.03 -11.64
CA PHE A 175 13.91 -13.05 -10.60
C PHE A 175 13.52 -14.40 -11.22
N PRO A 176 14.48 -15.27 -11.62
CA PRO A 176 14.15 -16.57 -12.20
C PRO A 176 13.60 -17.50 -11.11
N TYR A 177 12.27 -17.58 -11.04
CA TYR A 177 11.58 -18.41 -10.06
C TYR A 177 10.62 -19.37 -10.76
N ARG A 178 10.91 -20.67 -10.65
CA ARG A 178 10.10 -21.74 -11.23
C ARG A 178 10.16 -23.01 -10.36
N PRO A 179 9.38 -23.06 -9.28
CA PRO A 179 9.31 -24.25 -8.43
C PRO A 179 8.74 -25.45 -9.22
N PRO A 180 9.19 -26.68 -8.92
CA PRO A 180 8.65 -27.88 -9.56
C PRO A 180 7.14 -28.01 -9.36
N GLY A 181 6.43 -28.46 -10.39
CA GLY A 181 4.97 -28.66 -10.32
C GLY A 181 4.13 -27.37 -10.45
N TRP A 182 4.75 -26.25 -10.81
CA TRP A 182 4.05 -24.99 -11.08
C TRP A 182 4.07 -24.66 -12.57
N THR A 183 2.91 -24.25 -13.09
CA THR A 183 2.70 -23.89 -14.50
C THR A 183 2.61 -22.39 -14.64
N VAL A 184 3.23 -21.83 -15.69
CA VAL A 184 3.09 -20.40 -16.00
C VAL A 184 1.76 -20.20 -16.69
N VAL A 185 0.87 -19.44 -16.06
CA VAL A 185 -0.47 -19.10 -16.61
C VAL A 185 -0.52 -17.68 -17.17
N TYR A 186 0.44 -16.84 -16.80
CA TYR A 186 0.64 -15.52 -17.40
C TYR A 186 2.13 -15.19 -17.47
N ALA A 187 2.56 -14.65 -18.61
CA ALA A 187 3.92 -14.14 -18.81
C ALA A 187 3.84 -12.82 -19.57
N GLY A 188 3.97 -11.73 -18.84
CA GLY A 188 4.03 -10.37 -19.36
C GLY A 188 5.46 -9.83 -19.30
N LYS A 189 5.57 -8.51 -19.46
CA LYS A 189 6.85 -7.80 -19.43
C LYS A 189 7.33 -7.61 -18.00
N ASP A 190 6.46 -7.12 -17.12
CA ASP A 190 6.81 -6.84 -15.73
C ASP A 190 6.25 -7.88 -14.75
N LEU A 191 5.34 -8.77 -15.19
CA LEU A 191 4.70 -9.78 -14.35
C LEU A 191 4.77 -11.19 -14.95
N ARG A 192 4.99 -12.18 -14.09
CA ARG A 192 4.75 -13.60 -14.36
C ARG A 192 3.85 -14.19 -13.27
N LEU A 193 2.80 -14.89 -13.68
CA LEU A 193 1.90 -15.60 -12.77
C LEU A 193 2.09 -17.10 -12.96
N LEU A 194 2.40 -17.78 -11.87
CA LEU A 194 2.44 -19.23 -11.81
C LEU A 194 1.23 -19.74 -11.04
N ARG A 195 0.70 -20.88 -11.47
CA ARG A 195 -0.38 -21.60 -10.82
C ARG A 195 0.02 -23.06 -10.62
N ARG A 196 -0.35 -23.62 -9.47
CA ARG A 196 -0.23 -25.05 -9.21
C ARG A 196 -1.37 -25.84 -9.86
#